data_AF-A0A2E5K477-F1
#
_entry.id   AF-A0A2E5K477-F1
#
_cell.length_a   1.000
_cell.length_b   1.000
_cell.length_c   1.000
_cell.angle_alpha   90.00
_cell.angle_beta   90.00
_cell.angle_gamma   90.00
#
_symmetry.space_group_name_H-M   'P 1'
#
loop_
_entity.id
_entity.type
_entity.pdbx_description
1 polymer ?
#
loop_
_entity_poly.entity_id
_entity_poly.type
_entity_poly.pdbx_seq_one_letter_code
_entity_poly.pdbx_strand_id
1 'polypeptide(L)' 'MEGWGIFQGIFEGSVLDYIYFSLTAFTALGFGDVEPIGNLRFLTGIESLTELILIT' A
#
# COMPACT_ATOMS: atom_id res chain seq x y z
N MET A 1 -7.16 8.29 19.71
CA MET A 1 -7.83 7.42 18.72
C MET A 1 -6.72 6.74 17.94
N GLU A 2 -6.35 5.50 18.30
CA GLU A 2 -5.49 4.68 17.44
C GLU A 2 -6.33 4.27 16.23
N GLY A 3 -6.26 5.07 15.15
CA GLY A 3 -6.83 4.70 13.87
C GLY A 3 -6.01 3.61 13.19
N TRP A 4 -6.55 3.04 12.11
CA TRP A 4 -5.88 2.00 11.30
C TRP A 4 -4.53 2.44 10.72
N GLY A 5 -4.26 3.74 10.67
CA GLY A 5 -3.07 4.30 10.06
C GLY A 5 -3.42 5.40 9.07
N ILE A 6 -2.41 5.98 8.44
CA ILE A 6 -2.55 6.95 7.36
C ILE A 6 -1.60 6.61 6.22
N PHE A 7 -1.91 7.09 5.02
CA PHE A 7 -0.94 7.14 3.94
C PHE A 7 -0.19 8.47 3.99
N GLN A 8 1.12 8.43 3.82
CA GLN A 8 2.01 9.58 3.80
C GLN A 8 2.79 9.60 2.47
N GLY A 9 3.30 10.76 2.08
CA GLY A 9 4.05 10.95 0.84
C GLY A 9 3.27 11.79 -0.17
N ILE A 10 3.39 11.45 -1.46
CA ILE A 10 2.68 12.11 -2.56
C ILE A 10 1.25 11.56 -2.62
N PHE A 11 0.43 11.94 -1.64
CA PHE A 11 -0.89 11.39 -1.43
C PHE A 11 -1.89 12.51 -1.11
N GLU A 12 -2.89 12.69 -1.99
CA GLU A 12 -3.91 13.75 -1.88
C GLU A 12 -5.25 13.22 -1.30
N GLY A 13 -5.35 11.92 -1.05
CA GLY A 13 -6.56 11.27 -0.55
C GLY A 13 -7.60 11.00 -1.64
N SER A 14 -7.19 11.06 -2.91
CA SER A 14 -8.06 10.74 -4.04
C SER A 14 -8.25 9.22 -4.14
N VAL A 15 -9.36 8.78 -4.73
CA VAL A 15 -9.58 7.34 -5.01
C VAL A 15 -8.48 6.77 -5.92
N LEU A 16 -7.95 7.59 -6.83
CA LEU A 16 -6.89 7.17 -7.75
C LEU A 16 -5.57 6.91 -7.01
N ASP A 17 -5.28 7.66 -5.95
CA ASP A 17 -4.03 7.49 -5.18
C ASP A 17 -4.02 6.14 -4.45
N TYR A 18 -5.18 5.72 -3.93
CA TYR A 18 -5.33 4.39 -3.32
C TYR A 18 -5.17 3.26 -4.34
N ILE A 19 -5.75 3.43 -5.54
CA ILE A 19 -5.63 2.45 -6.62
C ILE A 19 -4.17 2.39 -7.10
N TYR A 20 -3.53 3.54 -7.27
CA TYR A 20 -2.12 3.64 -7.64
C TYR A 20 -1.24 2.91 -6.62
N PHE A 21 -1.43 3.17 -5.32
CA PHE A 21 -0.70 2.48 -4.27
C PHE A 21 -0.89 0.96 -4.33
N SER A 22 -2.13 0.47 -4.40
CA SER A 22 -2.43 -0.96 -4.45
C SER A 22 -1.83 -1.62 -5.70
N LEU A 23 -1.89 -0.98 -6.87
CA LEU A 23 -1.25 -1.52 -8.08
C LEU A 23 0.27 -1.59 -7.94
N THR A 24 0.88 -0.56 -7.37
CA THR A 24 2.33 -0.48 -7.17
C THR A 24 2.81 -1.52 -6.14
N ALA A 25 2.00 -1.80 -5.11
CA ALA A 25 2.25 -2.85 -4.13
C ALA A 25 2.02 -4.26 -4.70
N PHE A 26 0.90 -4.46 -5.40
CA PHE A 26 0.49 -5.74 -6.00
C PHE A 26 1.39 -6.20 -7.15
N THR A 27 2.10 -5.28 -7.81
CA THR A 27 3.09 -5.62 -8.85
C THR A 27 4.52 -5.69 -8.32
N ALA A 28 4.71 -5.54 -7.00
CA ALA A 28 6.02 -5.42 -6.35
C ALA A 28 6.94 -4.33 -6.93
N LEU A 29 6.37 -3.32 -7.59
CA LEU A 29 7.13 -2.23 -8.18
C LEU A 29 7.72 -1.30 -7.11
N GLY A 30 6.93 -1.00 -6.08
CA GLY A 30 7.41 -0.37 -4.84
C GLY A 30 8.10 0.99 -5.04
N PHE A 31 7.51 1.93 -5.78
CA PHE A 31 8.10 3.27 -6.01
C PHE A 31 8.42 4.06 -4.73
N GLY A 32 7.70 3.79 -3.63
CA GLY A 32 7.97 4.40 -2.33
C GLY A 32 7.57 5.87 -2.23
N ASP A 33 6.79 6.36 -3.18
CA ASP A 33 6.21 7.70 -3.23
C ASP A 33 4.97 7.85 -2.33
N VAL A 34 4.26 6.76 -2.08
CA VAL A 34 3.21 6.63 -1.07
C VAL A 34 3.57 5.53 -0.08
N GLU A 35 3.57 5.86 1.21
CA GLU A 35 3.91 4.93 2.29
C GLU A 35 2.75 4.76 3.30
N PRO A 36 2.39 3.52 3.66
CA PRO A 36 1.42 3.25 4.71
C PRO A 36 2.09 3.40 6.08
N ILE A 37 1.46 4.15 6.99
CA ILE A 37 1.92 4.35 8.37
C ILE A 37 0.96 3.66 9.35
N GLY A 38 1.49 3.11 10.44
CA GLY A 38 0.69 2.41 11.45
C GLY A 38 0.25 1.02 11.00
N ASN A 39 -0.97 0.62 11.36
CA ASN A 39 -1.47 -0.75 11.13
C ASN A 39 -1.66 -1.07 9.63
N LEU A 40 -1.76 -0.05 8.76
CA LEU A 40 -1.81 -0.22 7.30
C LEU A 40 -0.56 -0.92 6.73
N ARG A 41 0.58 -0.89 7.42
CA ARG A 41 1.79 -1.63 7.02
C ARG A 41 1.55 -3.14 6.99
N PHE A 42 0.74 -3.66 7.91
CA PHE A 42 0.39 -5.08 7.93
C PHE A 42 -0.49 -5.46 6.75
N LEU A 43 -1.47 -4.61 6.40
CA LEU A 43 -2.31 -4.83 5.23
C LEU A 43 -1.49 -4.89 3.95
N THR A 44 -0.59 -3.93 3.77
CA THR A 44 0.32 -3.87 2.61
C THR A 44 1.24 -5.09 2.57
N GLY A 45 1.74 -5.55 3.72
CA GLY A 45 2.53 -6.78 3.79
C GLY A 45 1.76 -8.05 3.37
N ILE A 46 0.46 -8.14 3.69
CA ILE A 46 -0.40 -9.24 3.24
C ILE A 46 -0.67 -9.14 1.73
N GLU A 47 -0.82 -7.93 1.20
CA GLU A 47 -0.96 -7.68 -0.24
C GLU A 47 0.29 -8.16 -0.99
N SER A 48 1.51 -7.83 -0.52
CA SER A 48 2.76 -8.34 -1.08
C SER A 48 2.90 -9.87 -0.93
N LEU A 49 2.43 -10.46 0.18
CA LEU A 49 2.44 -11.92 0.30
C LEU A 49 1.51 -12.59 -0.72
N THR A 50 0.37 -11.96 -1.02
CA THR A 50 -0.57 -12.44 -2.04
C THR A 50 0.04 -12.37 -3.42
N GLU A 51 0.74 -11.27 -3.74
CA GLU A 51 1.54 -11.13 -4.96
C GLU A 51 2.56 -12.26 -5.11
N LEU A 52 3.34 -12.54 -4.06
CA LEU A 52 4.31 -13.64 -4.06
C LEU A 52 3.66 -15.00 -4.37
N ILE A 53 2.45 -15.25 -3.86
CA ILE A 53 1.71 -16.50 -4.14
C ILE A 53 1.23 -16.56 -5.59
N LEU A 54 0.89 -15.43 -6.21
CA LEU A 54 0.39 -15.38 -7.58
C LEU A 54 1.50 -15.48 -8.63
N ILE A 55 2.74 -15.15 -8.28
CA ILE A 55 3.90 -15.25 -9.17
C ILE A 55 4.37 -16.71 -9.37
N THR A 56 4.06 -17.62 -8.43
CA THR A 56 4.52 -19.02 -8.48
C THR A 56 3.59 -19.96 -9.23
#